data_AF-A0A0F9SGW3-F1
#
_entry.id   AF-A0A0F9SGW3-F1
#
_cell.length_a   1.000
_cell.length_b   1.000
_cell.length_c   1.000
_cell.angle_alpha   90.00
_cell.angle_beta   90.00
_cell.angle_gamma   90.00
#
_symmetry.space_group_name_H-M   'P 1'
#
loop_
_entity.id
_entity.type
_entity.pdbx_description
1 polymer ?
#
loop_
_entity_poly.entity_id
_entity_poly.type
_entity_poly.pdbx_seq_one_letter_code
_entity_poly.pdbx_strand_id
1 'polypeptide(L)'
;MNLALGNECIVYDYSPHSDIPRAIWQGLEWIKYALNRIWFNNEIIPIINGHNCIKYFRICYNRLNKKTKKYIKYFKKFLNTDYLELVSITFNTKHDSDCEYYKRVVNKKVQGSDIRQFIDKNK
;
A
#
# COMPACT_ATOMS: atom_id res chain seq x y z
N MET A 1 -7.09 -8.01 -7.33
CA MET A 1 -7.02 -8.16 -8.80
C MET A 1 -6.27 -7.00 -9.44
N ASN A 2 -6.68 -5.74 -9.25
CA ASN A 2 -6.07 -4.55 -9.88
C ASN A 2 -4.53 -4.53 -9.89
N LEU A 3 -3.90 -4.72 -8.73
CA LEU A 3 -2.44 -4.73 -8.64
C LEU A 3 -1.77 -5.83 -9.51
N ALA A 4 -2.40 -7.00 -9.64
CA ALA A 4 -1.88 -8.07 -10.50
C ALA A 4 -2.03 -7.73 -11.99
N LEU A 5 -3.06 -6.97 -12.36
CA LEU A 5 -3.28 -6.52 -13.73
C LEU A 5 -2.34 -5.38 -14.16
N GLY A 6 -1.47 -4.90 -13.26
CA GLY A 6 -0.55 -3.79 -13.52
C GLY A 6 -1.10 -2.41 -13.21
N ASN A 7 -2.30 -2.32 -12.61
CA ASN A 7 -2.88 -1.03 -12.26
C ASN A 7 -2.23 -0.46 -10.98
N GLU A 8 -1.99 0.85 -10.97
CA GLU A 8 -1.64 1.59 -9.76
C GLU A 8 -2.70 1.37 -8.68
N CYS A 9 -2.25 0.94 -7.49
CA CYS A 9 -3.10 0.80 -6.32
C CYS A 9 -2.62 1.78 -5.26
N ILE A 10 -3.51 2.72 -4.89
CA ILE A 10 -3.21 3.74 -3.89
C ILE A 10 -3.96 3.43 -2.60
N VAL A 11 -3.21 3.31 -1.50
CA VAL A 11 -3.74 3.15 -0.14
C VAL A 11 -3.82 4.51 0.52
N TYR A 12 -5.03 4.90 0.89
CA TYR A 12 -5.28 6.11 1.65
C TYR A 12 -5.37 5.80 3.12
N ASP A 13 -4.63 6.55 3.94
CA ASP A 13 -4.70 6.44 5.39
C ASP A 13 -4.63 7.83 6.01
N TYR A 14 -5.74 8.23 6.62
CA TYR A 14 -5.89 9.52 7.27
C TYR A 14 -5.92 9.28 8.77
N SER A 15 -4.92 9.76 9.48
CA SER A 15 -4.80 9.55 10.94
C SER A 15 -4.56 10.87 11.65
N PRO A 16 -5.26 11.18 12.76
CA PRO A 16 -5.02 12.40 13.52
C PRO A 16 -3.65 12.43 14.22
N HIS A 17 -3.03 11.26 14.42
CA HIS A 17 -1.96 11.08 15.40
C HIS A 17 -0.56 10.95 14.79
N SER A 18 -0.43 10.73 13.48
CA SER A 18 0.87 10.57 12.82
C SER A 18 0.77 10.84 11.32
N ASP A 19 1.78 11.53 10.78
CA ASP A 19 1.87 11.82 9.34
C ASP A 19 1.97 10.56 8.49
N ILE A 20 2.61 9.50 9.00
CA ILE A 20 2.69 8.18 8.33
C ILE A 20 2.60 7.06 9.37
N PRO A 21 1.44 6.40 9.50
CA PRO A 21 1.28 5.30 10.45
C PRO A 21 2.16 4.09 10.13
N ARG A 22 2.53 3.31 11.17
CA ARG A 22 3.38 2.10 11.02
C ARG A 22 2.80 1.07 10.05
N ALA A 23 1.48 0.93 10.05
CA ALA A 23 0.79 0.04 9.11
C ALA A 23 1.08 0.41 7.66
N ILE A 24 1.31 1.70 7.37
CA ILE A 24 1.64 2.18 6.03
C ILE A 24 3.11 1.93 5.72
N TRP A 25 4.04 2.56 6.46
CA TRP A 25 5.45 2.49 6.08
C TRP A 25 6.07 1.10 6.27
N GLN A 26 5.59 0.30 7.23
CA GLN A 26 6.09 -1.07 7.41
C GLN A 26 5.22 -2.08 6.69
N GLY A 27 3.89 -1.93 6.78
CA GLY A 27 2.94 -2.91 6.26
C GLY A 27 2.85 -2.93 4.74
N LEU A 28 2.92 -1.78 4.07
CA LEU A 28 2.95 -1.77 2.60
C LEU A 28 4.25 -2.32 2.04
N GLU A 29 5.38 -1.98 2.67
CA GLU A 29 6.67 -2.58 2.30
C GLU A 29 6.66 -4.10 2.51
N TRP A 30 6.02 -4.56 3.59
CA TRP A 30 5.80 -5.98 3.83
C TRP A 30 4.96 -6.64 2.72
N ILE A 31 3.87 -6.00 2.28
CA ILE A 31 3.04 -6.48 1.17
C ILE A 31 3.86 -6.54 -0.12
N LYS A 32 4.59 -5.48 -0.47
CA LYS A 32 5.46 -5.44 -1.66
C LYS A 32 6.47 -6.58 -1.64
N TYR A 33 7.11 -6.83 -0.50
CA TYR A 33 8.06 -7.92 -0.33
C TYR A 33 7.40 -9.30 -0.53
N ALA A 34 6.26 -9.56 0.14
CA ALA A 34 5.59 -10.85 0.05
C ALA A 34 5.07 -11.14 -1.37
N LEU A 35 4.53 -10.12 -2.04
CA LEU A 35 4.07 -10.23 -3.43
C LEU A 35 5.23 -10.46 -4.39
N ASN A 36 6.33 -9.70 -4.30
CA ASN A 36 7.50 -9.91 -5.15
C ASN A 36 8.02 -11.36 -5.08
N ARG A 37 8.06 -11.92 -3.88
CA ARG A 37 8.53 -13.28 -3.66
C ARG A 37 7.61 -14.35 -4.25
N ILE A 38 6.29 -14.17 -4.15
CA ILE A 38 5.31 -15.17 -4.61
C ILE A 38 5.02 -15.02 -6.11
N TRP A 39 4.85 -13.80 -6.59
CA TRP A 39 4.45 -13.50 -7.96
C TRP A 39 5.64 -13.60 -8.91
N PHE A 40 6.75 -12.93 -8.59
CA PHE A 40 7.91 -12.79 -9.49
C PHE A 40 9.09 -13.69 -9.13
N ASN A 41 9.00 -14.47 -8.05
CA ASN A 41 10.12 -15.25 -7.51
C ASN A 41 11.35 -14.36 -7.22
N ASN A 42 11.11 -13.10 -6.86
CA ASN A 42 12.14 -12.11 -6.61
C ASN A 42 12.15 -11.74 -5.12
N GLU A 43 13.32 -11.80 -4.49
CA GLU A 43 13.49 -11.36 -3.11
C GLU A 43 14.11 -9.97 -3.06
N ILE A 44 13.25 -8.97 -2.91
CA ILE A 44 13.67 -7.57 -2.74
C ILE A 44 14.22 -7.33 -1.34
N ILE A 45 15.10 -6.33 -1.20
CA ILE A 45 15.60 -5.85 0.09
C ILE A 45 14.67 -4.74 0.59
N PRO A 46 13.85 -4.97 1.64
CA PRO A 46 13.01 -3.93 2.20
C PRO A 46 13.85 -2.96 3.02
N ILE A 47 13.84 -1.68 2.65
CA ILE A 47 14.48 -0.60 3.40
C ILE A 47 13.40 0.23 4.08
N ILE A 48 13.46 0.31 5.39
CA ILE A 48 12.45 1.02 6.19
C ILE A 48 13.15 2.00 7.11
N ASN A 49 12.87 3.29 6.95
CA ASN A 49 13.56 4.38 7.65
C ASN A 49 15.09 4.25 7.59
N GLY A 50 15.62 3.85 6.41
CA GLY A 50 17.06 3.64 6.19
C GLY A 50 17.62 2.30 6.70
N HIS A 51 16.81 1.47 7.37
CA HIS A 51 17.24 0.19 7.90
C HIS A 51 16.90 -0.97 6.97
N ASN A 52 17.86 -1.88 6.76
CA ASN A 52 17.63 -3.13 6.06
C ASN A 52 16.80 -4.11 6.92
N CYS A 53 15.56 -4.36 6.50
CA CYS A 53 14.63 -5.20 7.23
C CYS A 53 14.50 -6.63 6.68
N ILE A 54 15.40 -7.08 5.78
CA ILE A 54 15.25 -8.36 5.08
C ILE A 54 15.12 -9.57 6.03
N LYS A 55 15.91 -9.59 7.12
CA LYS A 55 15.87 -10.69 8.09
C LYS A 55 14.51 -10.81 8.77
N TYR A 56 13.96 -9.68 9.21
CA TYR A 56 12.64 -9.62 9.82
C TYR A 56 11.53 -10.05 8.84
N PHE A 57 11.60 -9.57 7.59
CA PHE A 57 10.60 -9.91 6.57
C PHE A 57 10.68 -11.37 6.14
N ARG A 58 11.88 -11.98 6.06
CA ARG A 58 12.03 -13.43 5.87
C ARG A 58 11.31 -14.23 6.94
N ILE A 59 11.45 -13.84 8.22
CA ILE A 59 10.77 -14.49 9.34
C ILE A 59 9.24 -14.37 9.18
N CYS A 60 8.72 -13.16 8.91
CA CYS A 60 7.29 -12.95 8.68
C CYS A 60 6.75 -13.78 7.50
N TYR A 61 7.53 -13.90 6.42
CA TYR A 61 7.16 -14.69 5.24
C TYR A 61 7.08 -16.18 5.52
N ASN A 62 8.03 -16.68 6.30
CA ASN A 62 8.05 -18.08 6.68
C ASN A 62 6.87 -18.41 7.59
N ARG A 63 6.41 -17.45 8.40
CA ARG A 63 5.21 -17.57 9.25
C ARG A 63 3.88 -17.47 8.50
N LEU A 64 3.86 -16.98 7.26
CA LEU A 64 2.63 -16.98 6.45
C LEU A 64 2.13 -18.42 6.24
N ASN A 65 0.90 -18.67 6.67
CA ASN A 65 0.29 -19.98 6.54
C ASN A 65 0.07 -20.38 5.06
N LYS A 66 -0.07 -21.69 4.81
CA LYS A 66 -0.23 -22.25 3.46
C LYS A 66 -1.47 -21.68 2.74
N LYS A 67 -2.55 -21.44 3.48
CA LYS A 67 -3.81 -20.89 2.94
C LYS A 67 -3.61 -19.47 2.39
N THR A 68 -2.99 -18.58 3.15
CA THR A 68 -2.65 -17.22 2.73
C THR A 68 -1.73 -17.23 1.51
N LYS A 69 -0.66 -18.04 1.53
CA LYS A 69 0.23 -18.19 0.35
C LYS A 69 -0.55 -18.67 -0.88
N LYS A 70 -1.51 -19.59 -0.72
CA LYS A 70 -2.38 -20.06 -1.81
C LYS A 70 -3.26 -18.95 -2.36
N TYR A 71 -3.88 -18.13 -1.51
CA TYR A 71 -4.68 -16.98 -1.95
C TYR A 71 -3.85 -15.94 -2.69
N ILE A 72 -2.65 -15.62 -2.20
CA ILE A 72 -1.75 -14.69 -2.92
C ILE A 72 -1.34 -15.30 -4.27
N LYS A 73 -0.93 -16.58 -4.29
CA LYS A 73 -0.54 -17.30 -5.51
C LYS A 73 -1.68 -17.43 -6.51
N TYR A 74 -2.93 -17.49 -6.08
CA TYR A 74 -4.09 -17.56 -6.98
C TYR A 74 -4.10 -16.40 -7.99
N PHE A 75 -3.69 -15.20 -7.59
CA PHE A 75 -3.65 -14.04 -8.48
C PHE A 75 -2.48 -14.07 -9.48
N LYS A 76 -1.48 -14.93 -9.28
CA LYS A 76 -0.29 -15.03 -10.15
C LYS A 76 -0.64 -15.30 -11.62
N LYS A 77 -1.70 -16.06 -11.89
CA LYS A 77 -2.16 -16.38 -13.26
C LYS A 77 -2.76 -15.19 -14.01
N PHE A 78 -2.99 -14.07 -13.32
CA PHE A 78 -3.51 -12.83 -13.89
C PHE A 78 -2.45 -11.73 -13.92
N LEU A 79 -1.18 -12.06 -13.69
CA LEU A 79 -0.11 -11.08 -13.77
C LEU A 79 0.02 -10.56 -15.19
N ASN A 80 -0.15 -9.25 -15.34
CA ASN A 80 0.06 -8.51 -16.59
C ASN A 80 1.07 -7.37 -16.38
N THR A 81 2.01 -7.58 -15.45
CA THR A 81 3.06 -6.63 -15.07
C THR A 81 4.25 -7.40 -14.51
N ASP A 82 5.44 -6.81 -14.62
CA ASP A 82 6.67 -7.32 -14.03
C ASP A 82 7.05 -6.59 -12.73
N TYR A 83 6.29 -5.56 -12.35
CA TYR A 83 6.53 -4.76 -11.15
C TYR A 83 5.21 -4.36 -10.44
N LEU A 84 5.33 -3.91 -9.19
CA LEU A 84 4.18 -3.52 -8.36
C LEU A 84 4.10 -2.00 -8.23
N GLU A 85 2.98 -1.42 -8.65
CA GLU A 85 2.63 -0.04 -8.34
C GLU A 85 1.68 0.03 -7.14
N LEU A 86 2.26 -0.03 -5.93
CA LEU A 86 1.54 0.11 -4.68
C LEU A 86 2.07 1.32 -3.91
N VAL A 87 1.25 2.36 -3.81
CA VAL A 87 1.62 3.66 -3.23
C VAL A 87 0.70 3.97 -2.06
N SER A 88 1.19 4.71 -1.07
CA SER A 88 0.36 5.28 -0.02
C SER A 88 0.23 6.79 -0.14
N ILE A 89 -0.93 7.28 0.26
CA ILE A 89 -1.15 8.70 0.51
C ILE A 89 -1.64 8.81 1.95
N THR A 90 -0.85 9.48 2.78
CA THR A 90 -1.14 9.67 4.20
C THR A 90 -1.24 11.14 4.55
N PHE A 91 -2.23 11.48 5.38
CA PHE A 91 -2.41 12.85 5.86
C PHE A 91 -2.94 12.86 7.28
N ASN A 92 -2.57 13.92 8.00
CA ASN A 92 -3.25 14.26 9.23
C ASN A 92 -4.66 14.78 8.91
N THR A 93 -5.66 14.29 9.65
CA THR A 93 -7.06 14.68 9.47
C THR A 93 -7.68 15.01 10.81
N LYS A 94 -8.61 15.97 10.80
CA LYS A 94 -9.54 16.21 11.91
C LYS A 94 -10.93 15.60 11.61
N HIS A 95 -11.09 14.99 10.44
CA HIS A 95 -12.33 14.39 9.94
C HIS A 95 -12.39 12.90 10.29
N ASP A 96 -12.32 12.57 11.58
CA ASP A 96 -12.50 11.19 12.03
C ASP A 96 -13.94 10.74 11.78
N SER A 97 -14.09 9.57 11.15
CA SER A 97 -15.39 8.96 10.83
C SER A 97 -16.31 9.76 9.89
N ASP A 98 -15.82 10.80 9.22
CA ASP A 98 -16.60 11.59 8.25
C ASP A 98 -16.63 10.92 6.87
N CYS A 99 -17.54 9.95 6.72
CA CYS A 99 -17.72 9.19 5.48
C CYS A 99 -18.03 10.08 4.26
N GLU A 100 -18.75 11.19 4.44
CA GLU A 100 -19.13 12.09 3.34
C GLU A 100 -17.97 12.97 2.88
N TYR A 101 -17.06 13.33 3.77
CA TYR A 101 -15.77 13.93 3.40
C TYR A 101 -14.96 12.97 2.52
N TYR A 102 -14.75 11.72 2.95
CA TYR A 102 -13.92 10.77 2.20
C TYR A 102 -14.51 10.38 0.85
N LYS A 103 -15.85 10.23 0.74
CA LYS A 103 -16.52 10.03 -0.55
C LYS A 103 -16.23 11.17 -1.53
N ARG A 104 -16.28 12.43 -1.07
CA ARG A 104 -15.98 13.60 -1.92
C ARG A 104 -14.53 13.62 -2.38
N VAL A 105 -13.58 13.29 -1.49
CA VAL A 105 -12.15 13.21 -1.84
C VAL A 105 -11.90 12.16 -2.93
N VAL A 106 -12.49 10.97 -2.78
CA VAL A 106 -12.35 9.88 -3.77
C VAL A 106 -13.00 10.24 -5.10
N ASN A 107 -14.23 10.76 -5.09
CA ASN A 107 -14.98 11.08 -6.31
C ASN A 107 -14.34 12.22 -7.13
N LYS A 108 -13.74 13.22 -6.47
CA LYS A 108 -13.03 14.30 -7.17
C LYS A 108 -11.76 13.80 -7.86
N LYS A 109 -11.13 12.75 -7.32
CA LYS A 109 -9.96 12.14 -7.94
C LYS A 109 -10.28 11.48 -9.28
N VAL A 110 -11.48 10.90 -9.42
CA VAL A 110 -11.98 10.33 -10.68
C VAL A 110 -12.12 11.41 -11.77
N GLN A 111 -12.27 12.68 -11.39
CA GLN A 111 -12.37 13.83 -12.31
C GLN A 111 -11.04 14.55 -12.58
N GLY A 112 -9.90 14.06 -12.09
CA GLY A 112 -8.57 14.50 -12.53
C GLY A 112 -7.97 15.76 -11.88
N SER A 113 -8.53 16.27 -10.77
CA SER A 113 -7.96 17.43 -10.06
C SER A 113 -6.90 17.06 -9.01
N ASP A 114 -5.73 17.71 -9.06
CA ASP A 114 -4.56 17.47 -8.19
C ASP A 114 -4.82 17.91 -6.73
N ILE A 115 -4.74 16.94 -5.82
CA ILE A 115 -5.09 17.05 -4.40
C ILE A 115 -4.13 17.98 -3.64
N ARG A 116 -2.91 18.17 -4.15
CA ARG A 116 -1.87 18.99 -3.49
C ARG A 116 -2.29 20.44 -3.26
N GLN A 117 -3.20 20.97 -4.06
CA GLN A 117 -3.64 22.38 -3.98
C GLN A 117 -4.65 22.68 -2.85
N PHE A 118 -5.28 21.66 -2.24
CA PHE A 118 -6.30 21.88 -1.21
C PHE A 118 -5.78 21.77 0.23
N ILE A 119 -4.63 21.11 0.42
CA ILE A 119 -4.06 20.88 1.75
C ILE A 119 -3.46 22.18 2.32
N ASP A 120 -2.95 23.07 1.46
CA ASP A 120 -2.44 24.38 1.87
C ASP A 120 -3.54 25.42 2.16
N LYS A 121 -4.81 25.18 1.76
CA LYS A 121 -5.91 26.13 1.96
C LYS A 121 -6.69 25.98 3.26
N ASN A 122 -6.38 24.96 4.08
CA ASN A 122 -7.05 24.71 5.37
C ASN A 122 -6.08 24.74 6.57
N LYS A 123 -4.92 25.40 6.44
CA LYS A 123 -4.07 25.78 7.58
C LYS A 123 -4.58 27.06 8.23
#